data_AF-A0A1N6X7W8-F1
#
_entry.id   AF-A0A1N6X7W8-F1
#
_cell.length_a   1.000
_cell.length_b   1.000
_cell.length_c   1.000
_cell.angle_alpha   90.00
_cell.angle_beta   90.00
_cell.angle_gamma   90.00
#
_symmetry.space_group_name_H-M   'P 1'
#
loop_
_entity.id
_entity.type
_entity.pdbx_description
1 polymer ?
#
loop_
_entity_poly.entity_id
_entity_poly.type
_entity_poly.pdbx_seq_one_letter_code
_entity_poly.pdbx_strand_id
1 'polypeptide(L)' 'MNRHSKTISRSMRPQIENIKGNIRAAVRPFDGIGSAFKAAIKELREEGIEIRYVAEKAHYIRVGQQVA' A
#
# COMPACT_ATOMS: atom_id res chain seq x y z
N MET A 1 12.64 1.73 -25.58
CA MET A 1 13.12 1.47 -24.19
C MET A 1 12.56 2.56 -23.27
N ASN A 2 11.55 2.24 -22.47
CA ASN A 2 10.87 3.19 -21.58
C ASN A 2 11.73 3.44 -20.32
N ARG A 3 12.22 4.67 -20.14
CA ARG A 3 13.25 5.05 -19.14
C ARG A 3 12.75 5.25 -17.70
N HIS A 4 11.49 4.93 -17.37
CA HIS A 4 10.91 5.33 -16.08
C HIS A 4 10.14 4.27 -15.28
N SER A 5 10.17 3.00 -15.64
CA SER A 5 9.84 1.96 -14.64
C SER A 5 11.13 1.59 -13.93
N LYS A 6 11.34 2.05 -12.70
CA LYS A 6 12.24 1.33 -11.78
C LYS A 6 11.63 -0.07 -11.66
N THR A 7 12.12 -1.01 -12.47
CA THR A 7 11.64 -2.38 -12.50
C THR A 7 11.79 -2.90 -11.09
N ILE A 8 10.67 -3.09 -10.40
CA ILE A 8 10.67 -3.67 -9.06
C ILE A 8 11.41 -4.99 -9.20
N SER A 9 12.52 -5.14 -8.46
CA SER A 9 13.27 -6.39 -8.49
C SER A 9 12.30 -7.53 -8.23
N ARG A 10 12.36 -8.60 -9.03
CA ARG A 10 11.50 -9.78 -8.85
C ARG A 10 11.55 -10.29 -7.41
N SER A 11 12.69 -10.13 -6.73
CA SER A 11 12.87 -10.47 -5.31
C SER A 11 11.98 -9.68 -4.33
N MET A 12 11.49 -8.49 -4.71
CA MET A 12 10.60 -7.68 -3.86
C MET A 12 9.11 -7.93 -4.11
N ARG A 13 8.73 -8.64 -5.20
CA ARG A 13 7.31 -8.95 -5.47
C ARG A 13 6.64 -9.74 -4.35
N PRO A 14 7.25 -10.81 -3.77
CA PRO A 14 6.63 -11.52 -2.66
C PRO A 14 6.36 -10.62 -1.45
N GLN A 15 7.28 -9.70 -1.16
CA GLN A 15 7.12 -8.74 -0.06
C GLN A 15 5.96 -7.77 -0.34
N ILE A 16 5.83 -7.27 -1.58
CA ILE A 16 4.72 -6.39 -1.97
C ILE A 16 3.38 -7.10 -1.86
N GLU A 17 3.26 -8.33 -2.37
CA GLU A 17 2.02 -9.11 -2.28
C GLU A 17 1.63 -9.41 -0.82
N ASN A 18 2.60 -9.73 0.05
CA ASN A 18 2.35 -9.90 1.47
C ASN A 18 1.86 -8.60 2.14
N ILE A 19 2.47 -7.46 1.83
CA ILE A 19 2.02 -6.16 2.35
C ILE A 19 0.60 -5.85 1.85
N LYS A 20 0.29 -6.13 0.57
CA LYS A 20 -1.06 -5.98 0.03
C LYS A 20 -2.08 -6.83 0.78
N GLY A 21 -1.76 -8.10 1.02
CA GLY A 21 -2.61 -9.00 1.81
C GLY A 21 -2.90 -8.45 3.21
N ASN A 22 -1.86 -8.00 3.90
CA ASN A 22 -2.00 -7.41 5.24
C ASN A 22 -2.84 -6.13 5.23
N ILE A 23 -2.63 -5.22 4.27
CA ILE A 23 -3.42 -3.99 4.14
C ILE A 23 -4.89 -4.29 3.84
N ARG A 24 -5.18 -5.26 2.98
CA ARG A 24 -6.57 -5.66 2.67
C ARG A 24 -7.30 -6.22 3.90
N ALA A 25 -6.58 -6.94 4.76
CA ALA A 25 -7.11 -7.49 6.01
C ALA A 25 -7.07 -6.50 7.18
N ALA A 26 -6.39 -5.35 7.03
CA ALA A 26 -6.21 -4.40 8.11
C ALA A 26 -7.53 -3.70 8.46
N VAL A 27 -8.00 -3.94 9.70
CA VAL A 27 -9.14 -3.22 10.30
C VAL A 27 -8.67 -1.92 10.96
N ARG A 28 -7.41 -1.87 11.38
CA ARG A 28 -6.80 -0.74 12.08
C ARG A 28 -5.98 0.12 11.12
N PRO A 29 -5.73 1.39 11.48
CA PRO A 29 -4.74 2.20 10.78
C PRO A 29 -3.39 1.48 10.71
N PHE A 30 -2.71 1.63 9.58
CA PHE A 30 -1.44 0.97 9.31
C PHE A 30 -0.41 1.99 8.84
N ASP A 31 0.85 1.71 9.13
CA ASP A 31 1.97 2.50 8.67
C ASP A 31 3.05 1.57 8.11
N GLY A 32 3.92 2.13 7.29
CA GLY A 32 5.01 1.41 6.67
C GLY A 32 5.97 2.32 5.93
N ILE A 33 7.22 1.89 5.89
CA ILE A 33 8.32 2.62 5.26
C ILE A 33 8.92 1.74 4.15
N GLY A 34 9.50 2.38 3.14
CA GLY A 34 10.27 1.72 2.10
C GLY A 34 9.58 1.62 0.74
N SER A 35 10.34 1.21 -0.27
CA SER A 35 9.90 1.14 -1.66
C SER A 35 8.80 0.09 -1.88
N ALA A 36 8.88 -1.06 -1.22
CA ALA A 36 7.87 -2.12 -1.31
C ALA A 36 6.51 -1.66 -0.76
N PHE A 37 6.49 -0.96 0.37
CA PHE A 37 5.27 -0.45 0.96
C PHE A 37 4.60 0.61 0.07
N LYS A 38 5.39 1.56 -0.46
CA LYS A 38 4.90 2.56 -1.41
C LYS A 38 4.37 1.93 -2.70
N ALA A 39 5.02 0.87 -3.20
CA ALA A 39 4.55 0.13 -4.36
C ALA A 39 3.23 -0.61 -4.07
N ALA A 40 3.12 -1.26 -2.91
CA ALA A 40 1.88 -1.92 -2.48
C ALA A 40 0.70 -0.94 -2.38
N ILE A 41 0.88 0.23 -1.76
CA ILE A 41 -0.16 1.27 -1.70
C ILE A 41 -0.57 1.72 -3.11
N LYS A 42 0.41 1.92 -4.00
CA LYS A 42 0.14 2.34 -5.38
C LYS A 42 -0.69 1.28 -6.12
N GLU A 43 -0.27 0.02 -6.07
CA GLU A 43 -1.00 -1.09 -6.72
C GLU A 43 -2.40 -1.26 -6.14
N LEU A 44 -2.58 -1.17 -4.81
CA LEU A 44 -3.90 -1.26 -4.20
C LEU A 44 -4.83 -0.12 -4.64
N ARG A 45 -4.29 1.10 -4.83
CA ARG A 45 -5.06 2.21 -5.39
C ARG A 45 -5.45 1.98 -6.85
N GLU A 46 -4.55 1.40 -7.64
CA GLU A 46 -4.83 1.00 -9.03
C GLU A 46 -5.88 -0.13 -9.11
N GLU A 47 -5.91 -1.02 -8.10
CA GLU A 47 -6.95 -2.04 -7.92
C GLU A 47 -8.28 -1.48 -7.39
N GLY A 48 -8.37 -0.16 -7.12
CA GLY A 48 -9.59 0.51 -6.68
C GLY A 48 -9.80 0.57 -5.16
N ILE A 49 -8.80 0.21 -4.35
CA ILE A 49 -8.88 0.33 -2.88
C ILE A 49 -8.51 1.76 -2.48
N GLU A 50 -9.44 2.43 -1.81
CA GLU A 50 -9.22 3.80 -1.35
C GLU A 50 -8.39 3.82 -0.05
N ILE A 51 -7.15 4.29 -0.15
CA ILE A 51 -6.21 4.41 0.98
C ILE A 51 -5.83 5.88 1.15
N ARG A 52 -6.12 6.45 2.32
CA ARG A 52 -5.83 7.84 2.67
C ARG A 52 -4.75 7.93 3.74
N TYR A 53 -3.84 8.88 3.58
CA TYR A 53 -2.86 9.22 4.60
C TYR A 53 -3.42 10.31 5.52
N VAL A 54 -3.37 10.07 6.83
CA VAL A 54 -3.79 11.00 7.87
C VAL A 54 -2.54 11.65 8.46
N ALA A 55 -2.19 12.84 7.97
CA ALA A 55 -0.95 13.53 8.34
C ALA A 55 -0.85 13.82 9.84
N GLU A 56 -1.96 14.19 10.48
CA GLU A 56 -2.04 14.49 11.92
C GLU A 56 -1.61 13.31 12.80
N LYS A 57 -1.80 12.08 12.31
CA LYS A 57 -1.55 10.84 13.05
C LYS A 57 -0.49 9.96 12.40
N ALA A 58 0.17 10.46 11.35
CA ALA A 58 1.22 9.82 10.58
C ALA A 58 0.94 8.36 10.15
N HIS A 59 -0.30 8.04 9.75
CA HIS A 59 -0.66 6.69 9.33
C HIS A 59 -1.61 6.67 8.13
N TYR A 60 -1.75 5.50 7.52
CA TYR A 60 -2.71 5.23 6.47
C TYR A 60 -3.97 4.57 7.02
N ILE A 61 -5.10 4.95 6.45
CA ILE A 61 -6.40 4.31 6.68
C ILE A 61 -6.98 3.86 5.35
N ARG A 62 -7.75 2.79 5.39
CA ARG A 62 -8.61 2.40 4.28
C ARG A 62 -9.94 3.14 4.39
N VAL A 63 -10.24 3.97 3.41
CA VAL A 63 -11.51 4.71 3.34
C VAL A 63 -12.58 3.73 2.85
N GLY A 64 -13.74 3.71 3.51
CA GLY A 64 -14.82 2.74 3.25
C GLY A 64 -14.85 1.55 4.22
N GLN A 65 -13.85 1.39 5.08
CA GLN A 65 -13.92 0.52 6.26
C GLN A 65 -14.04 1.38 7.52
N GLN A 66 -15.00 2.31 7.51
CA GLN A 66 -15.45 2.94 8.75
C GLN A 66 -16.21 1.87 9.53
N VAL A 67 -15.61 1.47 10.65
CA VAL A 67 -16.30 0.69 11.68
C VAL A 67 -17.52 1.51 12.08
N ALA A 68 -18.71 0.98 11.84
CA ALA A 68 -19.96 1.47 12.42
C ALA A 68 -19.95 1.25 13.93
#